data_AF-A0A4Y4KJD9-F1
#
_entry.id   AF-A0A4Y4KJD9-F1
#
_cell.length_a   1.000
_cell.length_b   1.000
_cell.length_c   1.000
_cell.angle_alpha   90.00
_cell.angle_beta   90.00
_cell.angle_gamma   90.00
#
_symmetry.space_group_name_H-M   'P 1'
#
loop_
_entity.id
_entity.type
_entity.pdbx_description
1 polymer ?
#
loop_
_entity_poly.entity_id
_entity_poly.type
_entity_poly.pdbx_seq_one_letter_code
_entity_poly.pdbx_strand_id
1 'polypeptide(L)' 'MVSMSDTLVDALVTATQNDLVRFAELWSMTDELRQMGISVEVTASLLENLAELAQRAQSNGLSLYCWWTL' A
#
# COMPACT_ATOMS: atom_id res chain seq x y z
N MET A 1 9.31 -14.29 7.32
CA MET A 1 7.90 -14.04 6.96
C MET A 1 7.48 -12.80 7.72
N VAL A 2 7.38 -11.66 7.03
CA VAL A 2 6.89 -10.42 7.66
C VAL A 2 5.39 -10.42 7.45
N SER A 3 4.63 -10.71 8.51
CA SER A 3 3.19 -10.48 8.48
C SER A 3 2.97 -8.98 8.34
N MET A 4 2.18 -8.59 7.36
CA MET A 4 1.73 -7.20 7.30
C MET A 4 0.80 -7.01 8.51
N SER A 5 1.12 -6.07 9.39
CA SER A 5 0.36 -5.88 10.63
C SER A 5 -1.10 -5.61 10.31
N ASP A 6 -2.03 -6.20 11.08
CA ASP A 6 -3.48 -5.99 10.89
C ASP A 6 -3.84 -4.50 10.90
N THR A 7 -3.12 -3.69 11.68
CA THR A 7 -3.26 -2.22 11.70
C THR A 7 -2.99 -1.56 10.35
N LEU A 8 -2.03 -2.08 9.57
CA LEU A 8 -1.71 -1.55 8.26
C LEU A 8 -2.74 -1.98 7.21
N VAL A 9 -3.27 -3.20 7.34
CA VAL A 9 -4.39 -3.68 6.52
C VAL A 9 -5.64 -2.84 6.80
N ASP A 10 -5.99 -2.62 8.06
CA ASP A 10 -7.15 -1.80 8.44
C ASP A 10 -6.99 -0.35 7.97
N ALA A 11 -5.79 0.23 8.09
CA ALA A 11 -5.51 1.56 7.57
C ALA A 11 -5.66 1.64 6.04
N LEU A 12 -5.24 0.61 5.30
CA LEU A 12 -5.42 0.54 3.85
C LEU A 12 -6.89 0.37 3.44
N VAL A 13 -7.66 -0.41 4.20
CA VAL A 13 -9.10 -0.62 3.93
C VAL A 13 -9.92 0.63 4.26
N THR A 14 -9.50 1.41 5.26
CA THR A 14 -10.20 2.64 5.69
C THR A 14 -9.70 3.90 4.98
N ALA A 15 -8.54 3.86 4.34
CA ALA A 15 -8.00 4.99 3.58
C ALA A 15 -8.92 5.37 2.42
N THR A 16 -9.24 6.66 2.31
CA THR A 16 -9.96 7.18 1.17
C THR A 16 -9.03 7.38 -0.02
N GLN A 17 -9.57 7.54 -1.23
CA GLN A 17 -8.75 7.80 -2.42
C GLN A 17 -7.88 9.06 -2.28
N ASN A 18 -8.36 10.09 -1.57
CA ASN A 18 -7.56 11.28 -1.24
C ASN A 18 -6.40 10.96 -0.29
N ASP A 19 -6.61 10.06 0.68
CA ASP A 19 -5.54 9.62 1.58
C ASP A 19 -4.49 8.83 0.81
N LEU A 20 -4.91 7.94 -0.10
CA LEU A 20 -3.99 7.16 -0.95
C LEU A 20 -3.12 8.07 -1.82
N VAL A 21 -3.69 9.10 -2.45
CA VAL A 21 -2.92 10.09 -3.23
C VAL A 21 -1.95 10.87 -2.34
N ARG A 22 -2.40 11.30 -1.15
CA ARG A 22 -1.52 12.00 -0.19
C ARG A 22 -0.37 11.11 0.29
N PHE A 23 -0.62 9.84 0.55
CA PHE A 23 0.43 8.89 0.90
C PHE A 23 1.35 8.60 -0.28
N ALA A 24 0.81 8.54 -1.50
CA ALA A 24 1.60 8.37 -2.73
C ALA A 24 2.58 9.53 -2.93
N GLU A 25 2.17 10.77 -2.68
CA GLU A 25 3.06 11.92 -2.71
C GLU A 25 4.18 11.80 -1.68
N LEU A 26 3.83 11.50 -0.42
CA LEU A 26 4.81 11.32 0.67
C LEU A 26 5.79 10.18 0.39
N TRP A 27 5.30 9.09 -0.20
CA TRP A 27 6.12 7.93 -0.54
C TRP A 27 7.00 8.22 -1.75
N SER A 28 6.51 8.91 -2.78
CA SER A 28 7.33 9.31 -3.93
C SER A 28 8.53 10.20 -3.55
N MET A 29 8.42 10.91 -2.43
CA MET A 29 9.51 11.74 -1.88
C MET A 29 10.58 10.93 -1.13
N THR A 30 10.33 9.66 -0.83
CA THR A 30 11.34 8.77 -0.23
C THR A 30 12.48 8.54 -1.21
N ASP A 31 13.71 8.54 -0.71
CA ASP A 31 14.89 8.42 -1.57
C ASP A 31 14.90 7.10 -2.34
N GLU A 32 14.31 6.03 -1.80
CA GLU A 32 14.18 4.73 -2.47
C GLU A 32 13.32 4.83 -3.75
N LEU A 33 12.10 5.35 -3.63
CA LEU A 33 11.19 5.46 -4.77
C LEU A 33 11.66 6.53 -5.76
N ARG A 34 12.25 7.62 -5.25
CA ARG A 34 12.85 8.65 -6.09
C ARG A 34 14.05 8.15 -6.89
N GLN A 35 14.91 7.31 -6.29
CA GLN A 35 16.03 6.67 -7.00
C GLN A 35 15.57 5.65 -8.03
N MET A 36 14.44 4.98 -7.79
CA MET A 36 13.81 4.09 -8.76
C MET A 36 13.08 4.84 -9.91
N GLY A 37 12.95 6.16 -9.82
CA GLY A 37 12.22 6.96 -10.81
C GLY A 37 10.72 6.69 -10.80
N ILE A 38 10.17 6.25 -9.66
CA ILE A 38 8.76 5.94 -9.52
C ILE A 38 8.01 7.25 -9.24
N SER A 39 7.18 7.66 -10.20
CA SER A 39 6.36 8.87 -10.08
C SER A 39 5.23 8.71 -9.05
N VAL A 40 4.66 9.84 -8.65
CA VAL A 40 3.50 9.90 -7.74
C VAL A 40 2.33 9.08 -8.29
N GLU A 41 2.07 9.14 -9.61
CA GLU A 41 0.93 8.43 -10.21
C GLU A 41 1.10 6.91 -10.10
N VAL A 42 2.32 6.42 -10.33
CA VAL A 42 2.65 4.99 -10.19
C VAL A 42 2.52 4.54 -8.74
N THR A 43 2.99 5.37 -7.80
CA THR A 43 2.88 5.09 -6.36
C THR A 43 1.40 5.06 -5.92
N ALA A 44 0.58 5.98 -6.44
CA ALA A 44 -0.85 6.03 -6.16
C ALA A 44 -1.58 4.80 -6.69
N SER A 45 -1.30 4.39 -7.93
CA SER A 45 -1.85 3.15 -8.50
C SER A 45 -1.42 1.91 -7.69
N LEU A 46 -0.20 1.89 -7.16
CA LEU A 46 0.29 0.77 -6.36
C LEU A 46 -0.41 0.70 -4.99
N LEU A 47 -0.61 1.86 -4.35
CA LEU A 47 -1.39 1.97 -3.11
C LEU A 47 -2.87 1.63 -3.30
N GLU A 48 -3.47 2.01 -4.44
CA GLU A 48 -4.85 1.64 -4.78
C GLU A 48 -5.00 0.13 -4.96
N ASN A 49 -4.08 -0.51 -5.69
CA ASN A 49 -4.06 -1.97 -5.84
C ASN A 49 -3.88 -2.68 -4.49
N LEU A 50 -3.05 -2.13 -3.59
CA LEU A 50 -2.87 -2.66 -2.24
C LEU A 50 -4.12 -2.50 -1.39
N ALA A 51 -4.79 -1.34 -1.46
CA ALA A 51 -6.04 -1.08 -0.75
C ALA A 51 -7.16 -2.02 -1.22
N GLU A 52 -7.30 -2.22 -2.54
CA GLU A 52 -8.24 -3.21 -3.08
C GLU A 52 -7.91 -4.64 -2.62
N LEU A 53 -6.64 -5.02 -2.65
CA LEU A 53 -6.21 -6.34 -2.20
C LEU A 53 -6.49 -6.53 -0.70
N ALA A 54 -6.21 -5.52 0.12
CA ALA A 54 -6.50 -5.51 1.55
C ALA A 54 -8.01 -5.62 1.81
N GLN A 55 -8.83 -4.91 1.05
CA GLN A 55 -10.29 -4.96 1.17
C GLN A 55 -10.83 -6.34 0.78
N ARG A 56 -10.29 -6.95 -0.28
CA ARG A 56 -10.63 -8.32 -0.66
C ARG A 56 -10.16 -9.34 0.38
N ALA A 57 -8.97 -9.18 0.94
CA ALA A 57 -8.45 -10.06 1.98
C ALA A 57 -9.31 -9.99 3.25
N GLN A 58 -9.66 -8.78 3.70
CA GLN A 58 -10.55 -8.56 4.85
C GLN A 58 -11.94 -9.17 4.61
N SER A 59 -12.53 -8.95 3.42
CA SER A 59 -13.84 -9.52 3.06
C SER A 59 -13.83 -11.06 3.04
N ASN A 60 -12.68 -11.68 2.74
CA ASN A 60 -12.49 -13.14 2.77
C ASN A 60 -11.96 -13.67 4.12
N GLY A 61 -11.74 -12.82 5.12
CA GLY A 61 -11.14 -13.21 6.41
C GLY A 61 -9.71 -13.74 6.31
N LEU A 62 -8.96 -13.32 5.28
CA LEU A 62 -7.59 -13.77 5.00
C LEU A 62 -6.58 -12.71 5.46
N SER A 63 -5.50 -13.13 6.12
CA SER A 63 -4.38 -12.25 6.47
C SER A 63 -3.44 -12.04 5.28
N LEU A 64 -3.04 -10.79 5.04
CA LEU A 64 -2.03 -10.46 4.04
C LEU A 64 -0.63 -10.79 4.58
N TYR A 65 0.05 -11.71 3.91
CA TYR A 65 1.45 -12.02 4.16
C TYR A 65 2.32 -11.35 3.10
N CYS A 66 3.16 -10.41 3.50
CA CYS A 66 4.21 -9.90 2.62
C CYS A 66 5.33 -10.94 2.57
N TRP A 67 5.34 -11.74 1.51
CA TRP A 67 6.49 -12.56 1.15
C TRP A 67 7.52 -11.67 0.44
N TRP A 68 8.16 -10.79 1.21
CA TRP A 68 9.29 -10.02 0.73
C TRP A 68 10.49 -10.97 0.58
N THR A 69 10.62 -11.65 -0.56
CA THR A 69 11.95 -12.08 -1.00
C THR A 69 12.58 -10.87 -1.65
N LEU A 70 13.53 -10.29 -0.93
CA LEU A 70 14.51 -9.40 -1.51
C LEU A 70 15.31 -10.14 -2.59
#